data_AF-A1K4S4-F1
#
_entry.id   AF-A1K4S4-F1
#
_cell.length_a   1.000
_cell.length_b   1.000
_cell.length_c   1.000
_cell.angle_alpha   90.00
_cell.angle_beta   90.00
_cell.angle_gamma   90.00
#
_symmetry.space_group_name_H-M   'P 1'
#
loop_
_entity.id
_entity.type
_entity.pdbx_description
1 polymer ?
#
loop_
_entity_poly.entity_id
_entity_poly.type
_entity_poly.pdbx_seq_one_letter_code
_entity_poly.pdbx_strand_id
1 'polypeptide(L)' 'MSNETQASTEIDPAEAAAKDGFFERIAAVSEDMIQAYGREFAMGTLLLAARYIAQSRAAEAEPAPQIITQP' A
#
# COMPACT_ATOMS: atom_id res chain seq x y z
N MET A 1 16.27 -14.14 -30.78
CA MET A 1 16.53 -13.69 -29.40
C MET A 1 15.75 -12.41 -29.22
N SER A 2 14.54 -12.52 -28.68
CA SER A 2 13.66 -11.36 -28.46
C SER A 2 14.04 -10.78 -27.11
N ASN A 3 14.59 -9.56 -27.16
CA ASN A 3 15.10 -8.85 -26.01
C ASN A 3 13.98 -8.66 -24.99
N GLU A 4 14.21 -9.14 -23.78
CA GLU A 4 13.36 -8.90 -22.62
C GLU A 4 13.15 -7.40 -22.47
N THR A 5 11.89 -6.98 -22.45
CA THR A 5 11.47 -5.67 -21.95
C THR A 5 11.92 -5.57 -20.49
N GLN A 6 13.17 -5.13 -20.29
CA GLN A 6 13.69 -4.73 -19.00
C GLN A 6 12.89 -3.49 -18.57
N ALA A 7 11.94 -3.69 -17.66
CA ALA A 7 11.28 -2.62 -16.93
C ALA A 7 12.36 -1.81 -16.21
N SER A 8 12.74 -0.68 -16.81
CA SER A 8 13.65 0.30 -16.22
C SER A 8 12.85 1.07 -15.17
N THR A 9 12.78 0.54 -13.95
CA THR A 9 12.37 1.31 -12.78
C THR A 9 13.60 2.11 -12.34
N GLU A 10 13.93 3.17 -13.07
CA GLU A 10 14.87 4.17 -12.59
C GLU A 10 14.17 4.86 -11.42
N ILE A 11 14.52 4.48 -10.19
CA ILE A 11 13.95 5.09 -8.98
C ILE A 11 14.45 6.53 -8.94
N ASP A 12 13.56 7.50 -9.18
CA ASP A 12 13.86 8.91 -9.02
C ASP A 12 14.35 9.13 -7.56
N PRO A 13 15.58 9.62 -7.35
CA PRO A 13 16.11 9.86 -6.01
C PRO A 13 15.21 10.76 -5.15
N ALA A 14 14.48 11.69 -5.77
CA ALA A 14 13.52 12.54 -5.06
C ALA A 14 12.28 11.76 -4.60
N GLU A 15 11.81 10.80 -5.42
CA GLU A 15 10.71 9.92 -5.06
C GLU A 15 11.12 8.94 -3.94
N ALA A 16 12.35 8.42 -3.98
CA ALA A 16 12.90 7.58 -2.91
C ALA A 16 12.94 8.33 -1.57
N ALA A 17 13.49 9.54 -1.55
CA ALA A 17 13.57 10.36 -0.35
C ALA A 17 12.19 10.71 0.22
N ALA A 18 11.21 10.99 -0.65
CA ALA A 18 9.84 11.22 -0.22
C ALA A 18 9.22 9.98 0.43
N LYS A 19 9.45 8.78 -0.13
CA LYS A 19 8.97 7.51 0.42
C LYS A 19 9.62 7.19 1.77
N ASP A 20 10.93 7.41 1.90
CA ASP A 20 11.67 7.21 3.16
C ASP A 20 11.11 8.07 4.29
N GLY A 21 10.75 9.33 4.01
CA GLY A 21 10.11 10.21 4.99
C GLY A 21 8.76 9.70 5.51
N PHE A 22 8.00 8.93 4.71
CA PHE A 22 6.78 8.28 5.19
C PHE A 22 7.09 7.07 6.08
N PHE A 23 8.11 6.29 5.74
CA PHE A 23 8.56 5.18 6.59
C PHE A 23 9.00 5.67 7.97
N GLU A 24 9.75 6.77 8.04
CA GLU A 24 10.18 7.37 9.31
C GLU A 24 8.99 7.82 10.16
N ARG A 25 8.00 8.50 9.57
CA ARG A 25 6.80 8.94 10.30
C ARG A 25 5.96 7.78 10.81
N ILE A 26 5.81 6.73 9.99
CA ILE A 26 5.11 5.52 10.41
C ILE A 26 5.86 4.87 11.58
N ALA A 27 7.19 4.80 11.52
CA ALA A 27 8.00 4.26 12.61
C ALA A 27 7.82 5.06 13.91
N ALA A 28 7.88 6.39 13.84
CA ALA A 28 7.69 7.26 15.01
C ALA A 28 6.31 7.06 15.66
N VAL A 29 5.23 7.10 14.87
CA VAL A 29 3.87 6.85 15.38
C VAL A 29 3.73 5.44 15.95
N SER A 30 4.36 4.44 15.33
CA SER A 30 4.32 3.07 15.83
C SER A 30 4.98 2.96 17.20
N GLU A 31 6.10 3.65 17.42
CA GLU A 31 6.78 3.69 18.71
C GLU A 31 5.91 4.38 19.78
N ASP A 32 5.29 5.51 19.46
CA ASP A 32 4.36 6.20 20.37
C ASP A 32 3.20 5.27 20.79
N MET A 33 2.66 4.50 19.85
CA MET A 33 1.61 3.50 20.12
C MET A 33 2.11 2.34 20.98
N ILE A 34 3.34 1.87 20.76
CA ILE A 34 3.96 0.81 21.56
C ILE A 34 4.16 1.29 23.00
N GLN A 35 4.64 2.51 23.19
CA GLN A 35 4.89 3.08 24.52
C GLN A 35 3.58 3.31 25.29
N ALA A 36 2.52 3.76 24.62
CA ALA A 36 1.24 4.04 25.26
C ALA A 36 0.39 2.79 25.55
N TYR A 37 0.38 1.81 24.63
CA TYR A 37 -0.60 0.70 24.66
C TYR A 37 0.01 -0.69 24.42
N GLY A 38 1.30 -0.76 24.12
CA GLY A 38 2.01 -2.01 23.86
C GLY A 38 2.06 -2.42 22.38
N ARG A 39 2.95 -3.38 22.10
CA ARG A 39 3.28 -3.84 20.75
C ARG A 39 2.11 -4.44 19.99
N GLU A 40 1.29 -5.24 20.67
CA GLU A 40 0.15 -5.93 20.05
C GLU A 40 -0.90 -4.94 19.54
N PHE A 41 -1.13 -3.87 20.29
CA PHE A 41 -2.02 -2.79 19.88
C PHE A 41 -1.51 -2.08 18.63
N ALA A 42 -0.24 -1.64 18.65
CA ALA A 42 0.38 -0.96 17.52
C ALA A 42 0.32 -1.80 16.23
N MET A 43 0.69 -3.08 16.33
CA MET A 43 0.65 -4.01 15.21
C MET A 43 -0.78 -4.21 14.68
N GLY A 44 -1.76 -4.39 15.57
CA GLY A 44 -3.16 -4.56 15.20
C GLY A 44 -3.75 -3.36 14.45
N THR A 45 -3.44 -2.14 14.88
CA THR A 45 -3.92 -0.92 14.21
C THR A 45 -3.29 -0.74 12.83
N LEU A 46 -1.99 -1.00 12.68
CA LEU A 46 -1.32 -0.91 11.38
C LEU A 46 -1.83 -1.97 10.40
N LEU A 47 -2.09 -3.18 10.88
CA LEU A 47 -2.71 -4.24 10.08
C LEU A 47 -4.12 -3.84 9.63
N LEU A 48 -4.90 -3.20 10.52
CA LEU A 48 -6.22 -2.67 10.18
C LEU A 48 -6.14 -1.58 9.10
N ALA A 49 -5.19 -0.66 9.23
CA ALA A 49 -4.95 0.39 8.23
C ALA A 49 -4.58 -0.20 6.87
N ALA A 50 -3.67 -1.18 6.83
CA ALA A 50 -3.31 -1.89 5.60
C ALA A 50 -4.52 -2.58 4.95
N ARG A 51 -5.36 -3.24 5.77
CA ARG A 51 -6.59 -3.88 5.30
C ARG A 51 -7.59 -2.87 4.71
N TYR A 52 -7.72 -1.69 5.32
CA TYR A 52 -8.60 -0.64 4.79
C TYR A 52 -8.14 -0.19 3.40
N ILE A 53 -6.83 0.05 3.22
CA ILE A 53 -6.23 0.42 1.92
C ILE A 53 -6.41 -0.69 0.88
N ALA A 54 -6.25 -1.96 1.27
CA ALA A 54 -6.45 -3.08 0.35
C ALA A 54 -7.91 -3.22 -0.11
N GLN A 55 -8.87 -2.95 0.78
CA GLN A 55 -10.30 -3.01 0.46
C GLN A 55 -10.77 -1.87 -0.43
N SER A 56 -10.28 -0.63 -0.21
CA SER A 56 -10.65 0.51 -1.07
C SER A 56 -10.23 0.27 -2.53
N ARG A 57 -9.06 -0.35 -2.74
CA ARG A 57 -8.58 -0.72 -4.08
C ARG A 57 -9.45 -1.80 -4.77
N ALA A 58 -10.11 -2.66 -4.01
CA ALA A 58 -11.00 -3.68 -4.58
C ALA A 58 -12.34 -3.09 -5.05
N ALA A 59 -12.84 -2.05 -4.38
CA ALA A 59 -14.07 -1.36 -4.77
C ALA A 59 -13.93 -0.57 -6.09
N GLU A 60 -12.73 -0.09 -6.40
CA GLU A 60 -12.43 0.59 -7.69
C GLU A 60 -12.23 -0.39 -8.86
N ALA A 61 -12.07 -1.69 -8.57
CA ALA A 61 -11.64 -2.69 -9.55
C ALA A 61 -12.77 -3.60 -10.08
N GLU A 62 -14.04 -3.31 -9.82
CA GLU A 62 -15.14 -3.99 -10.50
C GLU A 62 -15.53 -3.25 -11.79
N PRO A 63 -15.13 -3.71 -12.99
CA PRO A 63 -15.84 -3.32 -14.19
C PRO A 63 -17.26 -3.87 -14.07
N ALA A 64 -18.26 -2.99 -14.25
CA ALA A 64 -19.67 -3.36 -14.23
C ALA A 64 -19.89 -4.65 -15.04
N PRO A 65 -20.69 -5.62 -14.52
CA PRO A 65 -20.95 -6.84 -15.26
C PRO A 65 -21.57 -6.45 -16.60
N GLN A 66 -20.83 -6.67 -17.68
CA GLN A 66 -21.39 -6.58 -19.01
C GLN A 66 -22.37 -7.75 -19.12
N ILE A 67 -23.65 -7.47 -18.84
CA ILE A 67 -24.74 -8.37 -19.16
C ILE A 67 -24.71 -8.49 -20.68
N ILE A 68 -24.05 -9.54 -21.19
CA ILE A 68 -24.16 -9.93 -22.59
C ILE A 68 -25.59 -10.41 -22.77
N THR A 69 -26.49 -9.51 -23.16
CA THR A 69 -27.76 -9.89 -23.77
C THR A 69 -27.43 -10.47 -25.13
N GLN A 70 -27.24 -11.78 -25.21
CA GLN A 70 -27.19 -12.53 -26.46
C GLN A 70 -28.62 -12.66 -27.01
N PRO A 71 -28.87 -12.43 -28.31
CA PRO A 71 -30.21 -12.41 -28.93
C PRO A 71 -30.97 -13.73 -28.88
#